data_AF-A0A959QGT0-F1
#
_entry.id   AF-A0A959QGT0-F1
#
_cell.length_a   1.000
_cell.length_b   1.000
_cell.length_c   1.000
_cell.angle_alpha   90.00
_cell.angle_beta   90.00
_cell.angle_gamma   90.00
#
_symmetry.space_group_name_H-M   'P 1'
#
loop_
_entity.id
_entity.type
_entity.pdbx_description
1 polymer ?
#
loop_
_entity_poly.entity_id
_entity_poly.type
_entity_poly.pdbx_seq_one_letter_code
_entity_poly.pdbx_strand_id
1 'polypeptide(L)' 'MVGIGNIQIQATYPNDKTKSQLQIHVSDTGIGIQEDQLPFVFDRYYRVDDMGEHDGFGIGLSLVNNQLQ' A
#
# COMPACT_ATOMS: atom_id res chain seq x y z
N MET A 1 -4.85 11.14 -22.27
CA MET A 1 -4.30 9.81 -22.62
C MET A 1 -4.22 9.01 -21.34
N VAL A 2 -4.99 7.92 -21.22
CA VAL A 2 -4.86 7.01 -20.08
C VAL A 2 -3.73 6.06 -20.42
N GLY A 3 -2.58 6.19 -19.74
CA GLY A 3 -1.45 5.28 -19.91
C GLY A 3 -1.75 3.91 -19.30
N ILE A 4 -1.03 2.88 -19.76
CA ILE A 4 -1.10 1.55 -19.15
C ILE A 4 -0.25 1.60 -17.86
N GLY A 5 -0.90 1.66 -16.70
CA GLY A 5 -0.23 1.53 -15.41
C GLY A 5 0.19 0.09 -15.16
N ASN A 6 1.36 -0.10 -14.56
CA ASN A 6 1.89 -1.39 -14.15
C ASN A 6 1.86 -1.52 -12.63
N ILE A 7 1.57 -2.73 -12.15
CA ILE A 7 1.73 -3.16 -10.76
C ILE A 7 2.73 -4.32 -10.75
N GLN A 8 3.72 -4.27 -9.87
CA GLN A 8 4.74 -5.28 -9.68
C GLN A 8 4.71 -5.79 -8.25
N ILE A 9 4.86 -7.11 -8.09
CA ILE A 9 4.93 -7.79 -6.79
C ILE A 9 6.21 -8.62 -6.79
N GLN A 10 7.02 -8.47 -5.74
CA GLN A 10 8.25 -9.21 -5.53
C GLN A 10 8.24 -9.83 -4.15
N ALA A 11 8.68 -11.08 -4.04
CA ALA A 11 8.81 -11.79 -2.77
C ALA A 11 10.27 -12.19 -2.57
N THR A 12 10.82 -11.85 -1.41
CA THR A 12 12.23 -12.10 -1.08
C THR A 12 12.34 -12.64 0.33
N TYR A 13 13.25 -13.58 0.54
CA TYR A 13 13.69 -13.94 1.89
C TYR A 13 14.91 -13.08 2.21
N PRO A 14 14.83 -12.15 3.19
CA PRO A 14 15.99 -11.39 3.63
C PRO A 14 17.06 -12.37 4.08
N ASN A 15 18.31 -12.09 3.75
CA ASN A 15 19.45 -12.96 4.11
C ASN A 15 19.85 -12.79 5.59
N ASP A 16 18.86 -12.61 6.47
CA ASP A 16 19.01 -12.57 7.91
C ASP A 16 18.75 -13.98 8.45
N LYS A 17 19.84 -14.69 8.77
CA LYS A 17 19.79 -16.06 9.29
C LYS A 17 19.03 -16.18 10.62
N THR A 18 18.68 -15.07 11.26
CA THR A 18 17.95 -15.05 12.53
C THR A 18 16.44 -14.82 12.37
N LYS A 19 15.98 -14.43 11.18
CA LYS A 19 14.56 -14.10 10.92
C LYS A 19 14.02 -14.84 9.71
N SER A 20 13.18 -15.85 9.96
CA SER A 20 12.41 -16.54 8.92
C SER A 20 11.20 -15.70 8.51
N GLN A 21 11.42 -14.56 7.87
CA GLN A 21 10.36 -13.68 7.38
C GLN A 21 10.37 -13.63 5.85
N LEU A 22 9.20 -13.71 5.22
CA LEU A 22 9.02 -13.44 3.80
C LEU A 22 8.73 -11.95 3.63
N GLN A 23 9.57 -11.23 2.89
CA GLN A 23 9.33 -9.85 2.52
C GLN A 23 8.59 -9.78 1.19
N ILE A 24 7.40 -9.20 1.19
CA ILE A 24 6.61 -8.90 -0.01
C ILE A 24 6.72 -7.41 -0.31
N HIS A 25 7.19 -7.05 -1.50
CA HIS A 25 7.26 -5.69 -2.01
C HIS A 25 6.22 -5.52 -3.13
N VAL A 26 5.35 -4.52 -3.00
CA VAL A 26 4.34 -4.16 -3.99
C VAL A 26 4.65 -2.74 -4.47
N SER A 27 4.72 -2.55 -5.79
CA SER A 27 4.98 -1.25 -6.42
C SER A 27 4.00 -1.04 -7.57
N ASP A 28 3.53 0.18 -7.77
CA ASP A 28 2.76 0.57 -8.94
C ASP A 28 3.36 1.82 -9.60
N THR A 29 2.79 2.21 -10.74
CA THR A 29 3.20 3.39 -11.53
C THR A 29 2.07 4.44 -11.60
N GLY A 30 1.15 4.36 -10.64
CA GLY A 30 0.06 5.31 -10.49
C GLY A 30 0.55 6.70 -10.07
N ILE A 31 -0.42 7.58 -9.80
CA ILE A 31 -0.14 8.99 -9.48
C ILE A 31 0.62 9.21 -8.16
N GLY A 32 0.79 8.14 -7.37
CA GLY A 32 1.40 8.19 -6.05
C GLY A 32 0.46 8.74 -4.97
N ILE A 33 1.02 8.97 -3.79
CA ILE A 33 0.33 9.56 -2.63
C ILE A 33 1.01 10.90 -2.35
N GLN A 34 0.21 11.95 -2.15
CA GLN A 34 0.73 13.25 -1.78
C GLN A 34 1.43 13.18 -0.41
N GLU A 35 2.54 13.90 -0.26
CA GLU A 35 3.42 13.78 0.91
C GLU A 35 2.71 14.13 2.24
N ASP A 36 1.80 15.10 2.19
CA ASP A 36 0.99 15.53 3.33
C ASP A 36 -0.08 14.50 3.75
N GLN A 37 -0.41 13.56 2.86
CA GLN A 37 -1.35 12.47 3.12
C GLN A 37 -0.65 11.22 3.70
N LEU A 38 0.67 11.07 3.50
CA LEU A 38 1.45 9.90 3.97
C LEU A 38 1.29 9.57 5.47
N PRO A 39 1.21 10.54 6.40
CA PRO A 39 1.03 10.24 7.82
C PRO A 39 -0.28 9.51 8.15
N PHE A 40 -1.29 9.60 7.28
CA PHE A 40 -2.66 9.13 7.55
C PHE A 40 -3.03 7.86 6.78
N VAL A 41 -2.16 7.33 5.90
CA VAL A 41 -2.49 6.20 5.02
C VAL A 41 -2.84 4.90 5.76
N PHE A 42 -2.44 4.78 7.03
CA PHE A 42 -2.78 3.66 7.91
C PHE A 42 -3.95 3.94 8.85
N ASP A 43 -4.49 5.15 8.83
CA ASP A 43 -5.66 5.50 9.63
C ASP A 43 -6.89 4.79 9.09
N ARG A 44 -7.70 4.26 10.01
CA ARG A 44 -8.93 3.57 9.63
C ARG A 44 -9.93 4.60 9.08
N TYR A 45 -10.58 4.24 7.98
CA TYR A 45 -11.57 5.06 7.27
C TYR A 45 -10.99 6.27 6.53
N TYR A 46 -9.67 6.48 6.58
CA TYR A 46 -9.04 7.56 5.85
C TYR A 46 -9.10 7.31 4.34
N ARG A 47 -9.47 8.36 3.59
CA ARG A 47 -9.61 8.38 2.13
C ARG A 47 -9.23 9.77 1.63
N VAL A 48 -8.64 9.84 0.44
CA VAL A 48 -8.43 11.10 -0.27
C VAL A 48 -9.70 11.41 -1.05
N ASP A 49 -10.27 12.60 -0.86
CA ASP A 49 -11.60 13.00 -1.35
C ASP A 49 -11.76 12.96 -2.89
N ASP A 50 -10.66 12.96 -3.64
CA ASP A 50 -10.63 13.18 -5.09
C ASP A 50 -10.68 11.88 -5.94
N MET A 51 -10.96 10.73 -5.32
CA MET A 51 -10.88 9.42 -5.97
C MET A 51 -12.24 8.83 -6.40
N GLY A 52 -13.09 9.61 -7.09
CA GLY A 52 -14.29 9.13 -7.81
C GLY A 52 -15.24 8.17 -7.06
N GLU A 53 -16.17 7.53 -7.79
CA GLU A 53 -17.07 6.48 -7.28
C GLU A 53 -16.33 5.13 -7.05
N HIS A 54 -15.07 5.15 -6.61
CA HIS A 54 -14.39 3.90 -6.29
C HIS A 54 -14.85 3.36 -4.92
N ASP A 55 -15.46 2.18 -4.96
CA ASP A 55 -15.91 1.43 -3.79
C ASP A 55 -14.74 1.12 -2.84
N GLY A 56 -14.90 1.49 -1.57
CA GLY A 56 -13.92 1.19 -0.53
C GLY A 56 -14.17 1.98 0.76
N PHE A 57 -14.13 1.29 1.91
CA PHE A 57 -14.35 1.90 3.22
C PHE A 57 -13.09 2.51 3.86
N GLY A 58 -11.96 2.60 3.13
CA GLY A 58 -10.70 3.09 3.71
C GLY A 58 -10.14 2.17 4.81
N ILE A 59 -10.32 0.85 4.69
CA ILE A 59 -9.93 -0.12 5.73
C ILE A 59 -8.69 -0.94 5.38
N GLY A 60 -8.30 -1.04 4.11
CA GLY A 60 -7.30 -2.00 3.62
C GLY A 60 -5.93 -1.87 4.31
N LEU A 61 -5.28 -0.71 4.20
CA LEU A 61 -3.95 -0.48 4.77
C LEU A 61 -3.94 -0.56 6.31
N SER A 62 -4.99 -0.05 6.97
CA SER A 62 -5.13 -0.15 8.42
C SER A 62 -5.16 -1.61 8.90
N LEU A 63 -5.83 -2.50 8.16
CA LEU A 63 -5.88 -3.93 8.48
C LEU A 63 -4.53 -4.59 8.28
N VAL A 64 -3.85 -4.31 7.17
CA VAL A 64 -2.50 -4.84 6.90
C VAL A 64 -1.52 -4.42 7.99
N ASN A 65 -1.51 -3.14 8.38
CA ASN A 65 -0.64 -2.65 9.44
C ASN A 65 -0.88 -3.38 10.77
N ASN A 66 -2.15 -3.57 11.15
CA ASN A 66 -2.49 -4.29 12.38
C ASN A 66 -2.12 -5.79 12.38
N GLN A 67 -1.96 -6.42 11.21
CA GLN A 67 -1.58 -7.84 11.10
C GLN A 67 -0.05 -8.05 11.05
N LEU A 68 0.72 -6.99 10.79
CA LEU A 68 2.17 -7.04 10.62
C LEU A 68 2.95 -6.48 11.84
N GLN A 69 2.26 -5.97 12.86
CA GLN A 69 2.84 -5.64 14.17
C GLN A 69 2.99 -6.89 15.05
#